data_AF-A0ABD3XUI6-F1
#
_entry.id   AF-A0ABD3XUI6-F1
#
_cell.length_a   1.000
_cell.length_b   1.000
_cell.length_c   1.000
_cell.angle_alpha   90.00
_cell.angle_beta   90.00
_cell.angle_gamma   90.00
#
_symmetry.space_group_name_H-M   'P 1'
#
loop_
_entity.id
_entity.type
_entity.pdbx_description
1 polymer ?
#
loop_
_entity_poly.entity_id
_entity_poly.type
_entity_poly.pdbx_seq_one_letter_code
_entity_poly.pdbx_strand_id
1 'polypeptide(L)' 'RRNCVGESLARMELDIFIPALVQRYEFLPPEDTKLDLKEIDGVFGLTHKPKPFEIRAIVRNKEAN' A
#
# COMPACT_ATOMS: atom_id res chain seq x y z
N ARG A 1 8.06 -27.19 -13.22
CA ARG A 1 7.80 -26.27 -12.08
C ARG A 1 8.04 -24.84 -12.56
N ARG A 2 7.01 -24.00 -12.71
CA ARG A 2 7.15 -22.60 -13.14
C ARG A 2 7.17 -21.72 -11.89
N ASN A 3 8.31 -21.14 -11.57
CA ASN A 3 8.44 -20.18 -10.47
C ASN A 3 8.49 -18.76 -11.04
N CYS A 4 8.04 -17.77 -10.27
CA CYS A 4 8.21 -16.38 -10.66
C CYS A 4 9.70 -16.00 -10.55
N VAL A 5 10.31 -15.59 -11.69
CA VAL A 5 11.73 -15.19 -11.73
C VAL A 5 11.99 -13.97 -10.84
N GLY A 6 10.98 -13.12 -10.62
CA GLY A 6 11.06 -11.93 -9.78
C GLY A 6 10.74 -12.14 -8.31
N GLU A 7 10.46 -13.36 -7.83
CA GLU A 7 9.98 -13.60 -6.46
C GLU A 7 10.93 -13.04 -5.39
N SER A 8 12.23 -13.37 -5.47
CA SER A 8 13.21 -12.94 -4.47
C SER A 8 13.39 -11.42 -4.46
N LEU A 9 13.35 -10.78 -5.63
CA LEU A 9 13.45 -9.34 -5.76
C LEU A 9 12.22 -8.65 -5.17
N ALA A 10 11.02 -9.09 -5.56
CA ALA A 10 9.77 -8.54 -5.04
C ALA A 10 9.66 -8.68 -3.52
N ARG A 11 10.16 -9.79 -2.95
CA ARG A 11 10.22 -9.98 -1.49
C ARG A 11 11.14 -8.95 -0.84
N MET A 12 12.36 -8.78 -1.35
CA MET A 12 13.31 -7.80 -0.83
C MET A 12 12.75 -6.37 -0.88
N GLU A 13 12.10 -6.00 -1.98
CA GLU A 13 11.44 -4.70 -2.10
C GLU A 13 10.34 -4.53 -1.05
N LEU A 14 9.42 -5.48 -0.94
CA LEU A 14 8.31 -5.42 0.04
C LEU A 14 8.83 -5.36 1.49
N ASP A 15 9.86 -6.15 1.80
CA ASP A 15 10.47 -6.20 3.14
C ASP A 15 11.15 -4.87 3.52
N ILE A 16 11.55 -4.03 2.56
CA ILE A 16 12.16 -2.73 2.82
C ILE A 16 11.11 -1.61 2.76
N PHE A 17 10.31 -1.55 1.70
CA PHE A 17 9.40 -0.43 1.45
C PHE A 17 8.24 -0.37 2.45
N ILE A 18 7.60 -1.50 2.75
CA ILE A 18 6.43 -1.53 3.64
C ILE A 18 6.78 -1.03 5.05
N PRO A 19 7.82 -1.55 5.75
CA PRO A 19 8.16 -1.03 7.06
C PRO A 19 8.66 0.42 7.00
N ALA A 20 9.45 0.82 6.00
CA ALA A 20 9.90 2.20 5.87
C ALA A 20 8.73 3.19 5.74
N LEU A 21 7.69 2.82 4.98
CA LEU A 21 6.47 3.61 4.82
C LEU A 21 5.67 3.67 6.13
N VAL A 22 5.41 2.53 6.78
CA VAL A 22 4.56 2.46 7.99
C VAL A 22 5.25 3.03 9.25
N GLN A 23 6.59 3.01 9.29
CA GLN A 23 7.37 3.65 10.34
C GLN A 23 7.33 5.18 10.23
N ARG A 24 7.32 5.72 9.00
CA ARG A 24 7.34 7.18 8.76
C ARG A 24 5.96 7.81 8.68
N TYR A 25 4.99 7.12 8.08
CA TYR A 25 3.68 7.65 7.78
C TYR A 25 2.56 6.84 8.44
N GLU A 26 1.52 7.55 8.84
CA GLU A 26 0.19 7.04 9.14
C GLU A 26 -0.67 7.22 7.90
N PHE A 27 -1.26 6.13 7.42
CA PHE A 27 -2.13 6.14 6.25
C PHE A 27 -3.59 6.21 6.71
N LEU A 28 -4.28 7.29 6.33
CA LEU A 28 -5.65 7.57 6.71
C LEU A 28 -6.54 7.68 5.46
N PRO A 29 -7.85 7.38 5.58
CA PRO A 29 -8.80 7.68 4.52
C PRO A 29 -8.89 9.20 4.29
N PRO A 30 -9.41 9.65 3.13
CA PRO A 30 -9.79 11.05 2.93
C PRO A 30 -10.75 11.53 4.04
N GLU A 31 -10.76 12.84 4.32
CA GLU A 31 -11.36 13.43 5.54
C GLU A 31 -12.88 13.17 5.71
N ASP A 32 -13.59 12.72 4.68
CA ASP A 32 -15.04 12.45 4.70
C ASP A 32 -15.42 11.07 4.13
N THR A 33 -14.47 10.13 4.01
CA THR A 33 -14.73 8.82 3.40
C THR A 33 -14.96 7.73 4.44
N LYS A 34 -16.11 7.04 4.35
CA LYS A 34 -16.33 5.79 5.08
C LYS A 34 -15.61 4.65 4.36
N LEU A 35 -14.74 3.95 5.09
CA LEU A 35 -14.11 2.72 4.61
C LEU A 35 -15.17 1.64 4.46
N ASP A 36 -15.53 1.30 3.22
CA ASP A 36 -16.45 0.20 2.93
C ASP A 36 -15.69 -0.99 2.32
N LEU A 37 -15.76 -2.13 3.00
CA LEU A 37 -15.04 -3.35 2.57
C LEU A 37 -15.59 -3.91 1.25
N LYS A 38 -16.78 -3.49 0.81
CA LYS A 38 -17.34 -3.89 -0.48
C LYS A 38 -16.57 -3.29 -1.68
N GLU A 39 -15.79 -2.23 -1.46
CA GLU A 39 -14.99 -1.59 -2.50
C GLU A 39 -13.63 -2.25 -2.74
N ILE A 40 -13.31 -3.33 -2.01
CA ILE A 40 -12.05 -4.07 -2.15
C ILE A 40 -12.00 -4.92 -3.44
N ASP A 41 -13.12 -5.05 -4.16
CA ASP A 41 -13.16 -5.72 -5.45
C ASP A 41 -12.30 -4.97 -6.48
N GLY A 42 -11.24 -5.64 -6.96
CA GLY A 42 -10.23 -5.06 -7.83
C GLY A 42 -10.59 -5.11 -9.31
N VAL A 43 -9.75 -4.49 -10.13
CA VAL A 43 -9.82 -4.57 -11.59
C VAL A 43 -8.94 -5.72 -12.04
N PHE A 44 -9.54 -6.73 -12.69
CA PHE A 44 -8.83 -7.86 -13.26
C PHE A 44 -8.30 -7.56 -14.68
N GLY A 45 -7.03 -7.88 -14.92
CA GLY A 45 -6.36 -7.76 -16.21
C GLY A 45 -5.13 -8.67 -16.26
N LEU A 46 -3.98 -8.14 -16.72
CA LEU A 46 -2.70 -8.87 -16.60
C LEU A 46 -2.32 -9.13 -15.13
N THR A 47 -2.70 -8.22 -14.24
CA THR A 47 -2.61 -8.35 -12.78
C THR A 47 -3.98 -8.03 -12.16
N HIS A 48 -4.18 -8.42 -10.90
CA HIS A 48 -5.34 -7.99 -10.11
C HIS A 48 -4.91 -6.79 -9.26
N LYS A 49 -5.47 -5.61 -9.56
CA LYS A 49 -5.11 -4.33 -8.91
C LYS A 49 -6.34 -3.67 -8.29
N PRO A 50 -6.20 -2.85 -7.25
CA PRO A 50 -7.33 -2.08 -6.73
C PRO A 50 -7.87 -1.09 -7.78
N LYS A 51 -9.14 -0.70 -7.64
CA LYS A 51 -9.71 0.47 -8.34
C LYS A 51 -8.97 1.74 -7.87
N PRO A 52 -8.91 2.82 -8.66
CA PRO A 52 -8.27 4.07 -8.23
C PRO A 52 -8.87 4.58 -6.91
N PHE A 53 -8.02 4.93 -5.94
CA PHE A 53 -8.43 5.43 -4.62
C PHE A 53 -7.44 6.47 -4.11
N GLU A 54 -7.90 7.30 -3.18
CA GLU A 54 -7.10 8.34 -2.54
C GLU A 54 -6.87 8.01 -1.06
N ILE A 55 -5.68 8.35 -0.56
CA ILE A 55 -5.31 8.21 0.86
C ILE A 55 -4.53 9.44 1.30
N ARG A 56 -4.52 9.69 2.60
CA ARG A 56 -3.65 10.69 3.22
C ARG A 56 -2.50 9.99 3.92
N ALA A 57 -1.27 10.34 3.55
CA ALA A 57 -0.06 9.90 4.25
C ALA A 57 0.41 11.02 5.18
N ILE A 58 0.20 10.86 6.49
CA ILE A 58 0.55 11.85 7.51
C ILE A 58 1.83 11.40 8.21
N VAL A 59 2.82 12.28 8.36
CA VAL A 59 4.09 11.92 9.04
C VAL A 59 3.82 11.63 10.53
N ARG A 60 4.24 10.46 11.03
CA ARG A 60 4.01 10.00 12.42
C ARG A 60 4.83 10.78 13.44
N ASN A 61 6.11 10.97 13.14
CA ASN A 61 7.00 11.80 13.92
C ASN A 61 7.26 13.07 13.13
N LYS A 62 6.54 14.15 13.44
CA LYS A 62 7.09 15.47 13.18
C LYS A 62 8.45 15.47 13.86
N GLU A 63 9.52 15.57 13.08
CA GLU A 63 10.82 15.85 13.65
C GLU A 63 10.62 17.05 14.57
N ALA A 64 10.81 16.83 15.86
CA ALA A 64 10.97 17.91 16.82
C ALA A 64 12.24 18.63 16.40
N ASN A 65 12.09 19.67 15.60
CA ASN A 65 13.07 20.72 15.40
C ASN A 65 12.33 22.05 15.22
#